data_AF-A0A4Q3EYK6-F1
#
_entry.id   AF-A0A4Q3EYK6-F1
#
_cell.length_a   1.000
_cell.length_b   1.000
_cell.length_c   1.000
_cell.angle_alpha   90.00
_cell.angle_beta   90.00
_cell.angle_gamma   90.00
#
_symmetry.space_group_name_H-M   'P 1'
#
loop_
_entity.id
_entity.type
_entity.pdbx_description
1 polymer ?
#
loop_
_entity_poly.entity_id
_entity_poly.type
_entity_poly.pdbx_seq_one_letter_code
_entity_poly.pdbx_strand_id
1 'polypeptide(L)'
;MKFLCLVWCFIASTYTAFAQELYVQTEPASNMARHSLGLRLENQGYFNPDFRNRSTAELMYGASKNWMVHASGYLSDFYQQKQHLEGFSAYAKYRFLSVDS
;
A
#
# COMPACT_ATOMS: atom_id res chain seq x y z
N MET A 1 33.27 28.94 -12.94
CA MET A 1 32.04 28.19 -13.30
C MET A 1 31.88 26.89 -12.49
N LYS A 2 32.87 25.99 -12.47
CA LYS A 2 32.82 24.72 -11.69
C LYS A 2 32.56 24.91 -10.19
N PHE A 3 33.19 25.91 -9.58
CA PHE A 3 33.00 26.25 -8.17
C PHE A 3 31.58 26.74 -7.87
N LEU A 4 30.98 27.53 -8.77
CA LEU A 4 29.59 27.97 -8.61
C LEU A 4 28.63 26.76 -8.65
N CYS A 5 28.80 25.84 -9.61
CA CYS A 5 27.99 24.61 -9.64
C CYS A 5 28.06 23.83 -8.32
N LEU A 6 29.26 23.73 -7.73
CA LEU A 6 29.46 23.05 -6.46
C LEU A 6 28.70 23.71 -5.31
N VAL A 7 28.73 25.05 -5.23
CA VAL A 7 27.98 25.83 -4.23
C VAL A 7 26.48 25.63 -4.40
N TRP A 8 25.98 25.63 -5.63
CA TRP A 8 24.56 25.40 -5.92
C TRP A 8 24.11 23.97 -5.55
N CYS A 9 24.94 22.95 -5.76
CA CYS A 9 24.65 21.59 -5.31
C CYS A 9 24.57 21.47 -3.78
N PHE A 10 25.44 22.17 -3.04
CA PHE A 10 25.41 22.15 -1.58
C PHE A 10 24.13 22.80 -1.03
N ILE A 11 23.68 23.92 -1.61
CA ILE A 11 22.44 24.60 -1.20
C ILE A 11 21.21 23.72 -1.47
N ALA A 12 21.19 22.96 -2.57
CA ALA A 12 20.08 22.05 -2.88
C ALA A 12 19.98 20.89 -1.87
N SER A 13 21.10 20.44 -1.30
CA SER A 13 21.14 19.31 -0.35
C SER A 13 20.60 19.61 1.05
N THR A 14 20.42 20.89 1.41
CA THR A 14 19.90 21.29 2.73
C THR A 14 18.37 21.33 2.81
N TYR A 15 17.66 21.07 1.70
CA TYR A 15 16.20 21.00 1.72
C TYR A 15 15.71 19.68 2.31
N THR A 16 14.89 19.76 3.35
CA THR A 16 14.17 18.61 3.89
C THR A 16 13.10 18.17 2.88
N ALA A 17 13.40 17.10 2.13
CA ALA A 17 12.42 16.48 1.26
C ALA A 17 11.39 15.71 2.11
N PHE A 18 10.14 16.18 2.12
CA PHE A 18 9.00 15.40 2.63
C PHE A 18 8.57 14.40 1.57
N ALA A 19 9.41 13.41 1.30
CA ALA A 19 9.03 12.28 0.45
C ALA A 19 8.25 11.30 1.33
N GLN A 20 6.93 11.42 1.34
CA GLN A 20 6.09 10.36 1.87
C GLN A 20 6.03 9.24 0.83
N GLU A 21 6.80 8.17 1.05
CA GLU A 21 6.62 6.93 0.32
C GLU A 21 5.35 6.24 0.83
N LEU A 22 4.19 6.75 0.42
CA LEU A 22 2.96 5.99 0.59
C LEU A 22 2.96 4.92 -0.48
N TYR A 23 3.44 3.72 -0.13
CA TYR A 23 3.17 2.55 -0.94
C TYR A 23 1.65 2.48 -1.10
N VAL A 24 1.14 2.43 -2.34
CA VAL A 24 -0.31 2.49 -2.60
C VAL A 24 -1.06 1.39 -1.82
N GLN A 25 -0.38 0.27 -1.55
CA GLN A 25 -0.89 -0.85 -0.77
C GLN A 25 -0.70 -0.74 0.76
N THR A 26 0.04 0.24 1.28
CA THR A 26 0.18 0.40 2.73
C THR A 26 -0.96 1.24 3.28
N GLU A 27 -1.84 0.59 4.05
CA GLU A 27 -2.76 1.32 4.90
C GLU A 27 -2.03 2.18 5.93
N PRO A 28 -2.63 3.30 6.36
CA PRO A 28 -2.10 4.08 7.48
C PRO A 28 -1.80 3.20 8.70
N ALA A 29 -0.82 3.60 9.50
CA ALA A 29 -0.51 2.93 10.77
C ALA A 29 -1.65 3.04 11.82
N SER A 30 -2.66 3.89 11.59
CA SER A 30 -3.88 3.93 12.38
C SER A 30 -4.67 2.61 12.21
N ASN A 31 -5.35 2.17 13.26
CA ASN A 31 -6.08 0.90 13.22
C ASN A 31 -7.48 1.17 12.68
N MET A 32 -8.07 0.19 12.02
CA MET A 32 -9.49 0.20 11.68
C MET A 32 -10.29 0.36 12.97
N ALA A 33 -11.43 1.03 12.85
CA ALA A 33 -12.35 1.18 13.97
C ALA A 33 -12.76 -0.20 14.50
N ARG A 34 -12.92 -0.31 15.82
CA ARG A 34 -13.37 -1.54 16.46
C ARG A 34 -14.75 -1.93 15.92
N HIS A 35 -14.93 -3.20 15.61
CA HIS A 35 -16.12 -3.79 14.99
C HIS A 35 -16.49 -3.22 13.62
N SER A 36 -15.51 -2.65 12.89
CA SER A 36 -15.72 -2.21 11.52
C SER A 36 -15.36 -3.31 10.52
N LEU A 37 -16.11 -3.34 9.41
CA LEU A 37 -15.84 -4.17 8.25
C LEU A 37 -15.55 -3.24 7.07
N GLY A 38 -14.41 -3.47 6.42
CA GLY A 38 -13.96 -2.77 5.24
C GLY A 38 -13.89 -3.74 4.06
N LEU A 39 -14.31 -3.26 2.89
CA LEU A 39 -14.07 -3.93 1.63
C LEU A 39 -13.29 -2.97 0.75
N ARG A 40 -12.18 -3.44 0.20
CA ARG A 40 -11.36 -2.71 -0.76
C ARG A 40 -11.29 -3.51 -2.05
N LEU A 41 -11.71 -2.88 -3.13
CA LEU A 41 -11.58 -3.40 -4.48
C LEU A 41 -10.60 -2.50 -5.22
N GLU A 42 -9.54 -3.08 -5.72
CA GLU A 42 -8.50 -2.37 -6.45
C GLU A 42 -8.35 -2.97 -7.84
N ASN A 43 -8.15 -2.11 -8.82
CA ASN A 43 -7.92 -2.51 -10.20
C ASN A 43 -6.70 -1.73 -10.72
N GLN A 44 -5.64 -2.46 -11.04
CA GLN A 44 -4.40 -1.90 -11.59
C GLN A 44 -4.29 -2.32 -13.05
N GLY A 45 -4.50 -1.36 -13.96
CA GLY A 45 -4.30 -1.54 -15.39
C GLY A 45 -2.95 -0.99 -15.86
N TYR A 46 -2.27 -1.72 -16.73
CA TYR A 46 -1.03 -1.28 -17.36
C TYR A 46 -1.02 -1.65 -18.85
N PHE A 47 -0.47 -0.76 -19.68
CA PHE A 47 -0.39 -0.95 -21.13
C PHE A 47 1.08 -1.01 -21.57
N ASN A 48 1.57 -2.21 -21.91
CA ASN A 48 2.88 -2.38 -22.56
C ASN A 48 3.13 -3.84 -22.99
N PRO A 49 3.16 -4.20 -24.29
CA PRO A 49 2.47 -3.61 -25.45
C PRO A 49 0.96 -3.95 -25.50
N ASP A 50 0.51 -4.98 -24.77
CA ASP A 50 -0.90 -5.36 -24.60
C ASP A 50 -1.45 -4.83 -23.27
N PHE A 51 -2.78 -4.73 -23.15
CA PHE A 51 -3.44 -4.39 -21.89
C PHE A 51 -3.28 -5.54 -20.89
N ARG A 52 -2.77 -5.21 -19.71
CA ARG A 52 -2.72 -6.11 -18.55
C ARG A 52 -3.47 -5.49 -17.39
N ASN A 53 -4.12 -6.33 -16.60
CA ASN A 53 -4.92 -5.97 -15.46
C ASN A 53 -4.62 -6.85 -14.23
N ARG A 54 -4.55 -6.23 -13.05
CA ARG A 54 -4.60 -6.90 -11.76
C ARG A 54 -5.80 -6.40 -10.97
N SER A 55 -6.72 -7.30 -10.64
CA SER A 55 -7.84 -7.04 -9.76
C SER A 55 -7.55 -7.63 -8.37
N THR A 56 -7.56 -6.79 -7.35
CA THR A 56 -7.39 -7.18 -5.96
C THR A 56 -8.70 -6.98 -5.21
N ALA A 57 -9.11 -7.99 -4.46
CA ALA A 57 -10.21 -7.87 -3.50
C ALA A 57 -9.68 -8.10 -2.10
N GLU A 58 -9.82 -7.13 -1.21
CA GLU A 58 -9.36 -7.18 0.16
C GLU A 58 -10.53 -6.95 1.13
N LEU A 59 -10.70 -7.87 2.07
CA LEU A 59 -11.62 -7.82 3.19
C LEU A 59 -10.84 -7.47 4.45
N MET A 60 -11.37 -6.52 5.21
CA MET A 60 -10.68 -5.91 6.34
C MET A 60 -11.63 -5.93 7.53
N TYR A 61 -11.19 -6.45 8.66
CA TYR A 61 -12.02 -6.58 9.85
C TYR A 61 -11.27 -6.11 11.10
N GLY A 62 -11.79 -5.04 11.70
CA GLY A 62 -11.31 -4.54 12.99
C GLY A 62 -11.98 -5.30 14.14
N ALA A 63 -11.49 -6.49 14.47
CA ALA A 63 -12.08 -7.33 15.52
C ALA A 63 -12.13 -6.64 16.90
N SER A 64 -11.09 -5.88 17.24
CA SER A 64 -10.98 -5.15 18.51
C SER A 64 -10.03 -3.94 18.37
N LYS A 65 -9.93 -3.10 19.40
CA LYS A 65 -8.94 -1.99 19.43
C LYS A 65 -7.49 -2.50 19.27
N ASN A 66 -7.25 -3.76 19.63
CA ASN A 66 -5.95 -4.42 19.56
C ASN A 66 -5.78 -5.31 18.32
N TRP A 67 -6.85 -5.79 17.69
CA TRP A 67 -6.78 -6.81 16.63
C TRP A 67 -7.44 -6.32 15.35
N MET A 68 -6.70 -6.41 14.26
CA MET A 68 -7.14 -6.11 12.91
C MET A 68 -6.68 -7.24 11.99
N VAL A 69 -7.58 -7.72 11.15
CA VAL A 69 -7.32 -8.84 10.24
C VAL A 69 -7.73 -8.44 8.83
N HIS A 70 -6.88 -8.77 7.87
CA HIS A 70 -7.05 -8.50 6.47
C HIS A 70 -6.90 -9.80 5.71
N ALA A 71 -7.75 -10.00 4.72
CA ALA A 71 -7.64 -11.10 3.78
C ALA A 71 -7.80 -10.53 2.38
N SER A 72 -6.86 -10.81 1.49
CA SER A 72 -6.86 -10.32 0.12
C SER A 72 -6.69 -11.46 -0.87
N GLY A 73 -7.35 -11.33 -2.02
CA GLY A 73 -7.21 -12.20 -3.17
C GLY A 73 -6.76 -11.38 -4.38
N TYR A 74 -5.86 -11.95 -5.17
CA TYR A 74 -5.26 -11.30 -6.33
C TYR A 74 -5.56 -12.10 -7.60
N LEU A 75 -6.16 -11.43 -8.58
CA LEU A 75 -6.39 -11.93 -9.92
C LEU A 75 -5.58 -11.07 -10.88
N SER A 76 -4.74 -11.67 -11.73
CA SER A 76 -4.00 -10.90 -12.73
C SER A 76 -3.69 -11.68 -13.99
N ASP A 77 -3.36 -10.95 -15.04
CA ASP A 77 -2.72 -11.43 -16.28
C ASP A 77 -1.30 -10.83 -16.43
N PHE A 78 -0.70 -10.39 -15.33
CA PHE A 78 0.63 -9.74 -15.35
C PHE A 78 1.75 -10.70 -15.70
N TYR A 79 1.60 -11.99 -15.37
CA TYR A 79 2.60 -13.02 -15.66
C TYR A 79 2.13 -14.06 -16.69
N GLN A 80 0.85 -14.04 -17.08
CA GLN A 80 0.22 -15.02 -17.98
C GLN A 80 -0.74 -14.32 -18.95
N GLN A 81 -0.97 -14.87 -20.14
CA GLN A 81 -1.82 -14.26 -21.18
C GLN A 81 -3.31 -14.16 -20.83
N LYS A 82 -3.77 -14.80 -19.74
CA LYS A 82 -5.16 -14.80 -19.30
C LYS A 82 -5.22 -14.42 -17.83
N GLN A 83 -6.34 -13.82 -17.42
CA GLN A 83 -6.65 -13.58 -16.02
C GLN A 83 -6.58 -14.90 -15.25
N HIS A 84 -5.65 -14.96 -14.31
CA HIS A 84 -5.41 -16.11 -13.45
C HIS A 84 -5.41 -15.65 -11.99
N LEU A 85 -5.76 -16.56 -11.09
CA LEU A 85 -5.62 -16.36 -9.67
C LEU A 85 -4.14 -16.36 -9.29
N GLU A 86 -3.55 -15.20 -9.03
CA GLU A 86 -2.15 -15.10 -8.61
C GLU A 86 -1.96 -15.67 -7.21
N GLY A 87 -2.93 -15.45 -6.33
CA GLY A 87 -2.90 -16.00 -4.99
C GLY A 87 -3.79 -15.26 -4.01
N PHE A 88 -3.54 -15.56 -2.73
CA PHE A 88 -4.22 -14.95 -1.60
C PHE A 88 -3.18 -14.51 -0.56
N SER A 89 -3.51 -13.47 0.20
CA SER A 89 -2.71 -13.01 1.33
C SER A 89 -3.61 -12.78 2.54
N ALA A 90 -3.11 -13.12 3.72
CA ALA A 90 -3.77 -12.82 4.98
C ALA A 90 -2.78 -12.09 5.88
N TYR A 91 -3.24 -11.01 6.49
CA TYR A 91 -2.44 -10.16 7.36
C TYR A 91 -3.20 -9.90 8.65
N ALA A 92 -2.52 -10.00 9.79
CA ALA A 92 -3.08 -9.65 11.08
C ALA A 92 -2.15 -8.66 11.79
N LYS A 93 -2.74 -7.60 12.34
CA LYS A 93 -2.05 -6.58 13.12
C LYS A 93 -2.51 -6.67 14.56
N TYR A 94 -1.54 -6.81 15.47
CA TYR A 94 -1.77 -6.72 16.91
C TYR A 94 -1.17 -5.43 17.47
N ARG A 95 -1.99 -4.63 18.14
CA ARG A 95 -1.56 -3.41 18.84
C ARG A 95 -1.44 -3.69 20.33
N PHE A 96 -0.22 -3.57 20.85
CA PHE A 96 0.08 -3.79 22.27
C PHE A 96 -0.45 -2.66 23.17
N LEU A 97 -0.25 -1.40 22.77
CA LEU A 97 -0.70 -0.22 23.51
C LEU A 97 -1.82 0.49 22.74
N SER A 98 -3.00 0.55 23.34
CA SER A 98 -4.15 1.32 22.83
C SER A 98 -4.66 2.21 23.95
N VAL A 99 -4.23 3.48 23.92
CA VAL A 99 -4.53 4.49 24.95
C VAL A 99 -5.98 4.96 24.86
N ASP A 100 -6.60 4.82 23.69
CA ASP A 100 -8.02 5.10 23.52
C ASP A 100 -8.86 3.94 24.09
N SER A 101 -9.80 4.32 24.97
CA SER A 101 -10.77 3.46 25.66
C SER A 101 -12.00 3.21 24.79
#